data_AF-A0A5A8F743-F1
#
_entry.id   AF-A0A5A8F743-F1
#
_cell.length_a   1.000
_cell.length_b   1.000
_cell.length_c   1.000
_cell.angle_alpha   90.00
_cell.angle_beta   90.00
_cell.angle_gamma   90.00
#
_symmetry.space_group_name_H-M   'P 1'
#
loop_
_entity.id
_entity.type
_entity.pdbx_description
1 polymer ?
#
loop_
_entity_poly.entity_id
_entity_poly.type
_entity_poly.pdbx_seq_one_letter_code
_entity_poly.pdbx_strand_id
1 'polypeptide(L)'
;MTNKNGLFFLFLFLVVAIFFYSAFVRYNQYSEWKKKKNLYFVEKYPAMTTLDAYYWLRYAKEYDKGIYKSDNDTLRYYPDSQKRRKPIPLLSFLVAKFSSFTGGNYYYAGLYLIPILASLFIIPLSIYFYLVGFPFGGLVGSFVGAFSYMYFVRSSMGRVDTDLLNIFFPALASLFIYLFGRKNRK
;
A
#
# COMPACT_ATOMS: atom_id res chain seq x y z
N MET A 1 -20.76 -18.78 29.60
CA MET A 1 -21.23 -17.74 28.66
C MET A 1 -20.02 -16.92 28.19
N THR A 2 -19.55 -17.14 26.97
CA THR A 2 -18.46 -16.34 26.39
C THR A 2 -18.96 -14.91 26.17
N ASN A 3 -18.26 -13.93 26.74
CA ASN A 3 -18.55 -12.51 26.54
C ASN A 3 -18.29 -12.15 25.06
N LYS A 4 -19.35 -12.14 24.24
CA LYS A 4 -19.27 -11.89 22.79
C LYS A 4 -18.59 -10.56 22.46
N ASN A 5 -18.78 -9.55 23.32
CA ASN A 5 -18.14 -8.25 23.15
C ASN A 5 -16.63 -8.35 23.39
N GLY A 6 -16.21 -9.07 24.43
CA GLY A 6 -14.80 -9.33 24.70
C GLY A 6 -14.10 -10.07 23.55
N LEU A 7 -14.75 -11.06 22.96
CA LEU A 7 -14.20 -11.80 21.82
C LEU A 7 -14.07 -10.93 20.56
N PHE A 8 -15.02 -10.02 20.31
CA PHE A 8 -14.93 -9.07 19.21
C PHE A 8 -13.78 -8.06 19.40
N PHE A 9 -13.62 -7.50 20.60
CA PHE A 9 -12.51 -6.59 20.88
C PHE A 9 -11.15 -7.30 20.79
N LEU A 10 -11.05 -8.53 21.26
CA LEU A 10 -9.86 -9.35 21.09
C LEU A 10 -9.55 -9.57 19.60
N PHE A 11 -10.55 -9.91 18.80
CA PHE A 11 -10.39 -10.06 17.36
C PHE A 11 -9.87 -8.77 16.72
N LEU A 12 -10.49 -7.62 17.01
CA LEU A 12 -10.07 -6.33 16.45
C LEU A 12 -8.64 -5.99 16.87
N PHE A 13 -8.29 -6.23 18.13
CA PHE A 13 -6.93 -6.06 18.64
C PHE A 13 -5.92 -6.91 17.86
N LEU A 14 -6.24 -8.19 17.59
CA LEU A 14 -5.37 -9.07 16.81
C LEU A 14 -5.22 -8.60 15.35
N VAL A 15 -6.29 -8.13 14.71
CA VAL A 15 -6.22 -7.54 13.36
C VAL A 15 -5.27 -6.34 13.33
N VAL A 16 -5.39 -5.46 14.31
CA VAL A 16 -4.53 -4.28 14.45
C VAL A 16 -3.08 -4.70 14.73
N ALA A 17 -2.86 -5.69 15.57
CA ALA A 17 -1.52 -6.23 15.85
C ALA A 17 -0.88 -6.82 14.59
N ILE A 18 -1.61 -7.59 13.78
CA ILE A 18 -1.11 -8.15 12.51
C ILE A 18 -0.78 -7.03 11.52
N PHE A 19 -1.63 -6.00 11.43
CA PHE A 19 -1.37 -4.82 10.59
C PHE A 19 -0.05 -4.13 10.98
N PHE A 20 0.12 -3.81 12.25
CA PHE A 20 1.33 -3.14 12.73
C PHE A 20 2.57 -4.02 12.61
N TYR A 21 2.44 -5.33 12.86
CA TYR A 21 3.55 -6.26 12.69
C TYR A 21 3.99 -6.36 11.22
N SER A 22 3.05 -6.47 10.28
CA SER A 22 3.31 -6.45 8.84
C SER A 22 3.99 -5.15 8.39
N ALA A 23 3.53 -4.00 8.88
CA ALA A 23 4.14 -2.72 8.59
C ALA A 23 5.55 -2.60 9.21
N PHE A 24 5.71 -3.06 10.46
CA PHE A 24 6.98 -3.04 11.17
C PHE A 24 8.05 -3.86 10.46
N VAL A 25 7.74 -5.07 10.00
CA VAL A 25 8.72 -5.92 9.30
C VAL A 25 9.22 -5.23 8.01
N ARG A 26 8.33 -4.59 7.24
CA ARG A 26 8.71 -3.80 6.06
C ARG A 26 9.53 -2.57 6.43
N TYR A 27 9.15 -1.87 7.50
CA TYR A 27 9.93 -0.75 8.01
C TYR A 27 11.31 -1.21 8.52
N ASN A 28 11.44 -2.41 9.07
CA ASN A 28 12.72 -2.94 9.51
C ASN A 28 13.70 -3.15 8.34
N GLN A 29 13.20 -3.46 7.13
CA GLN A 29 14.04 -3.47 5.93
C GLN A 29 14.69 -2.10 5.68
N TYR A 30 13.96 -1.01 5.94
CA TYR A 30 14.51 0.34 5.84
C TYR A 30 15.58 0.64 6.89
N SER A 31 15.43 0.12 8.10
CA SER A 31 16.48 0.21 9.13
C SER A 31 17.78 -0.44 8.66
N GLU A 32 17.71 -1.57 7.97
CA GLU A 32 18.89 -2.21 7.36
C GLU A 32 19.47 -1.38 6.22
N TRP A 33 18.63 -0.71 5.41
CA TRP A 33 19.11 0.19 4.37
C TRP A 33 19.90 1.37 4.94
N LYS A 34 19.47 1.93 6.07
CA LYS A 34 20.18 3.01 6.76
C LYS A 34 21.57 2.59 7.24
N LYS A 35 21.79 1.30 7.53
CA LYS A 35 23.11 0.77 7.90
C LYS A 35 24.02 0.63 6.69
N LYS A 36 23.47 0.33 5.50
CA LYS A 36 24.21 0.11 4.24
C LYS A 36 23.97 1.24 3.24
N LYS A 37 24.22 2.49 3.65
CA LYS A 37 23.86 3.68 2.85
C LYS A 37 24.48 3.68 1.45
N ASN A 38 25.71 3.20 1.33
CA ASN A 38 26.44 3.11 0.06
C ASN A 38 25.75 2.25 -1.02
N LEU A 39 24.87 1.33 -0.61
CA LEU A 39 24.14 0.46 -1.54
C LEU A 39 22.73 0.96 -1.86
N TYR A 40 22.07 1.59 -0.89
CA TYR A 40 20.64 1.91 -0.97
C TYR A 40 20.33 3.40 -1.13
N PHE A 41 21.34 4.26 -1.10
CA PHE A 41 21.16 5.71 -1.22
C PHE A 41 22.07 6.27 -2.31
N VAL A 42 21.49 7.18 -3.09
CA VAL A 42 22.22 8.05 -4.02
C VAL A 42 22.19 9.45 -3.42
N GLU A 43 23.35 9.93 -3.00
CA GLU A 43 23.50 11.16 -2.22
C GLU A 43 22.59 11.14 -0.96
N LYS A 44 21.52 11.94 -0.97
CA LYS A 44 20.54 12.06 0.13
C LYS A 44 19.21 11.34 -0.13
N TYR A 45 19.06 10.69 -1.29
CA TYR A 45 17.81 10.06 -1.72
C TYR A 45 17.88 8.55 -1.60
N PRO A 46 16.85 7.89 -1.06
CA PRO A 46 16.76 6.44 -1.09
C PRO A 46 16.54 5.97 -2.53
N ALA A 47 17.31 4.99 -2.98
CA ALA A 47 17.12 4.35 -4.26
C ALA A 47 15.84 3.48 -4.24
N MET A 48 15.12 3.46 -5.35
CA MET A 48 13.97 2.58 -5.52
C MET A 48 14.41 1.23 -6.08
N THR A 49 13.72 0.16 -5.69
CA THR A 49 14.04 -1.22 -6.09
C THR A 49 13.33 -1.66 -7.37
N THR A 50 12.45 -0.81 -7.92
CA THR A 50 11.82 -0.98 -9.24
C THR A 50 12.00 0.26 -10.10
N LEU A 51 12.10 0.05 -11.41
CA LEU A 51 12.15 1.14 -12.38
C LEU A 51 10.82 1.92 -12.43
N ASP A 52 9.70 1.22 -12.28
CA ASP A 52 8.36 1.82 -12.29
C ASP A 52 8.15 2.81 -11.13
N ALA A 53 8.85 2.64 -10.00
CA ALA A 53 8.78 3.58 -8.89
C ALA A 53 9.09 5.01 -9.31
N TYR A 54 10.14 5.22 -10.12
CA TYR A 54 10.52 6.55 -10.59
C TYR A 54 9.44 7.19 -11.46
N TYR A 55 8.69 6.38 -12.21
CA TYR A 55 7.54 6.85 -12.97
C TYR A 55 6.42 7.37 -12.04
N TRP A 56 6.08 6.61 -10.99
CA TRP A 56 5.06 7.01 -10.03
C TRP A 56 5.46 8.27 -9.24
N LEU A 57 6.73 8.34 -8.82
CA LEU A 57 7.30 9.48 -8.09
C LEU A 57 7.37 10.75 -8.95
N ARG A 58 7.72 10.61 -10.23
CA ARG A 58 7.70 11.74 -11.18
C ARG A 58 6.30 12.31 -11.32
N TYR A 59 5.30 11.46 -11.53
CA TYR A 59 3.90 11.90 -11.65
C TYR A 59 3.40 12.56 -10.37
N ALA A 60 3.80 12.05 -9.20
CA ALA A 60 3.50 12.69 -7.92
C ALA A 60 4.06 14.12 -7.85
N LYS A 61 5.35 14.28 -8.19
CA LYS A 61 6.04 15.57 -8.24
C LYS A 61 5.40 16.56 -9.22
N GLU A 62 5.09 16.10 -10.43
CA GLU A 62 4.47 16.95 -11.46
C GLU A 62 3.07 17.40 -11.03
N TYR A 63 2.31 16.52 -10.39
CA TYR A 63 0.96 16.83 -9.93
C TYR A 63 0.95 17.83 -8.79
N ASP A 64 1.83 17.62 -7.81
CA ASP A 64 2.01 18.54 -6.67
C ASP A 64 2.42 19.94 -7.14
N LYS A 65 3.24 20.03 -8.20
CA LYS A 65 3.65 21.29 -8.83
C LYS A 65 2.63 21.89 -9.79
N GLY A 66 1.48 21.26 -10.01
CA GLY A 66 0.46 21.72 -10.97
C GLY A 66 0.90 21.66 -12.44
N ILE A 67 2.00 20.97 -12.74
CA ILE A 67 2.53 20.81 -14.11
C ILE A 67 2.17 19.46 -14.72
N TYR A 68 1.49 18.57 -13.98
CA TYR A 68 0.93 17.34 -14.53
C TYR A 68 -0.18 17.69 -15.51
N LYS A 69 0.24 17.92 -16.75
CA LYS A 69 -0.67 18.23 -17.84
C LYS A 69 -1.26 16.95 -18.40
N SER A 70 -2.40 17.21 -19.02
CA SER A 70 -3.34 16.24 -19.53
C SER A 70 -3.03 15.87 -20.99
N ASP A 71 -1.75 15.96 -21.36
CA ASP A 71 -1.17 15.85 -22.69
C ASP A 71 -0.37 14.53 -22.84
N ASN A 72 0.37 14.42 -23.93
CA ASN A 72 1.27 13.29 -24.13
C ASN A 72 2.53 13.44 -23.28
N ASP A 73 2.94 12.33 -22.68
CA ASP A 73 4.19 12.19 -21.97
C ASP A 73 5.35 12.08 -22.97
N THR A 74 5.96 13.20 -23.30
CA THR A 74 7.09 13.29 -24.22
C THR A 74 8.37 12.67 -23.67
N LEU A 75 8.41 12.40 -22.35
CA LEU A 75 9.53 11.75 -21.68
C LEU A 75 9.42 10.22 -21.70
N ARG A 76 8.46 9.66 -22.44
CA ARG A 76 8.27 8.22 -22.62
C ARG A 76 8.05 7.92 -24.09
N TYR A 77 8.48 6.75 -24.55
CA TYR A 77 8.26 6.29 -25.92
C TYR A 77 8.70 7.32 -26.96
N TYR A 78 9.93 7.85 -26.83
CA TYR A 78 10.47 8.75 -27.86
C TYR A 78 10.64 8.00 -29.19
N PRO A 79 10.25 8.58 -30.35
CA PRO A 79 9.70 9.93 -30.53
C PRO A 79 8.16 10.04 -30.40
N ASP A 80 7.44 8.91 -30.41
CA ASP A 80 5.98 8.85 -30.55
C ASP A 80 5.19 9.36 -29.34
N SER A 81 5.82 9.49 -28.17
CA SER A 81 5.20 9.84 -26.88
C SER A 81 4.12 8.85 -26.41
N GLN A 82 3.61 9.03 -25.19
CA GLN A 82 2.47 8.23 -24.70
C GLN A 82 1.44 9.09 -24.00
N LYS A 83 0.16 8.88 -24.28
CA LYS A 83 -0.92 9.61 -23.60
C LYS A 83 -0.88 9.39 -22.08
N ARG A 84 -0.90 10.48 -21.30
CA ARG A 84 -0.96 10.44 -19.83
C ARG A 84 -2.32 9.95 -19.34
N ARG A 85 -2.33 9.21 -18.22
CA ARG A 85 -3.57 8.71 -17.60
C ARG A 85 -4.37 9.86 -16.98
N LYS A 86 -5.71 9.78 -17.10
CA LYS A 86 -6.65 10.70 -16.46
C LYS A 86 -7.76 9.90 -15.76
N PRO A 87 -8.03 10.15 -14.47
CA PRO A 87 -7.29 11.03 -13.56
C PRO A 87 -5.85 10.52 -13.31
N ILE A 88 -5.04 11.32 -12.60
CA ILE A 88 -3.70 10.88 -12.17
C ILE A 88 -3.80 9.53 -11.44
N PRO A 89 -2.83 8.61 -11.64
CA PRO A 89 -2.82 7.35 -10.90
C PRO A 89 -2.88 7.56 -9.38
N LEU A 90 -3.69 6.74 -8.71
CA LEU A 90 -3.95 6.85 -7.27
C LEU A 90 -2.65 6.84 -6.45
N LEU A 91 -1.70 5.97 -6.78
CA LEU A 91 -0.42 5.90 -6.07
C LEU A 91 0.34 7.22 -6.12
N SER A 92 0.47 7.82 -7.31
CA SER A 92 1.11 9.13 -7.48
C SER A 92 0.36 10.23 -6.72
N PHE A 93 -0.97 10.20 -6.73
CA PHE A 93 -1.78 11.12 -5.94
C PHE A 93 -1.51 10.98 -4.43
N LEU A 94 -1.49 9.76 -3.90
CA LEU A 94 -1.22 9.50 -2.49
C LEU A 94 0.19 9.97 -2.10
N VAL A 95 1.20 9.68 -2.92
CA VAL A 95 2.58 10.15 -2.71
C VAL A 95 2.64 11.67 -2.70
N ALA A 96 1.98 12.35 -3.63
CA ALA A 96 1.95 13.81 -3.70
C ALA A 96 1.27 14.43 -2.47
N LYS A 97 0.17 13.83 -1.99
CA LYS A 97 -0.48 14.31 -0.76
C LYS A 97 0.36 14.02 0.48
N PHE A 98 1.10 12.92 0.49
CA PHE A 98 1.94 12.54 1.62
C PHE A 98 3.30 13.27 1.66
N SER A 99 3.76 13.84 0.53
CA SER A 99 5.05 14.54 0.48
C SER A 99 5.11 15.79 1.34
N SER A 100 3.97 16.39 1.72
CA SER A 100 3.92 17.47 2.70
C SER A 100 4.51 17.05 4.06
N PHE A 101 4.31 15.80 4.48
CA PHE A 101 4.86 15.24 5.72
C PHE A 101 6.36 14.91 5.64
N THR A 102 6.93 14.86 4.44
CA THR A 102 8.35 14.54 4.22
C THR A 102 9.16 15.74 3.73
N GLY A 103 8.66 16.96 3.95
CA GLY A 103 9.33 18.19 3.53
C GLY A 103 9.45 18.33 2.01
N GLY A 104 8.47 17.83 1.26
CA GLY A 104 8.47 17.86 -0.21
C GLY A 104 9.33 16.79 -0.87
N ASN A 105 9.85 15.82 -0.11
CA ASN A 105 10.64 14.73 -0.68
C ASN A 105 9.77 13.53 -1.05
N TYR A 106 9.44 13.43 -2.34
CA TYR A 106 8.61 12.36 -2.90
C TYR A 106 9.22 10.96 -2.72
N TYR A 107 10.55 10.83 -2.70
CA TYR A 107 11.22 9.54 -2.51
C TYR A 107 10.97 8.98 -1.11
N TYR A 108 11.13 9.81 -0.08
CA TYR A 108 10.79 9.42 1.29
C TYR A 108 9.27 9.23 1.45
N ALA A 109 8.45 10.05 0.80
CA ALA A 109 7.00 9.93 0.87
C ALA A 109 6.53 8.56 0.34
N GLY A 110 6.97 8.17 -0.86
CA GLY A 110 6.67 6.86 -1.42
C GLY A 110 7.19 5.72 -0.57
N LEU A 111 8.42 5.85 -0.07
CA LEU A 111 9.05 4.86 0.79
C LEU A 111 8.30 4.63 2.10
N TYR A 112 7.84 5.69 2.78
CA TYR A 112 7.06 5.58 4.02
C TYR A 112 5.62 5.14 3.82
N LEU A 113 5.06 5.31 2.62
CA LEU A 113 3.72 4.79 2.30
C LEU A 113 3.70 3.27 2.13
N ILE A 114 4.82 2.63 1.73
CA ILE A 114 4.87 1.18 1.46
C ILE A 114 4.34 0.35 2.64
N PRO A 115 4.85 0.49 3.88
CA PRO A 115 4.40 -0.35 5.00
C PRO A 115 2.90 -0.22 5.31
N ILE A 116 2.35 0.98 5.09
CA ILE A 116 0.94 1.29 5.35
C ILE A 116 0.06 0.67 4.28
N LEU A 117 0.33 0.98 3.00
CA LEU A 117 -0.49 0.52 1.88
C LEU A 117 -0.43 -1.01 1.72
N ALA A 118 0.77 -1.60 1.88
CA ALA A 118 0.95 -3.05 1.81
C ALA A 118 0.29 -3.83 2.95
N SER A 119 0.01 -3.19 4.08
CA SER A 119 -0.64 -3.85 5.23
C SER A 119 -2.16 -3.61 5.22
N LEU A 120 -2.65 -2.66 4.42
CA LEU A 120 -4.04 -2.18 4.49
C LEU A 120 -5.08 -3.27 4.19
N PHE A 121 -4.75 -4.27 3.36
CA PHE A 121 -5.65 -5.37 3.02
C PHE A 121 -6.04 -6.26 4.20
N ILE A 122 -5.22 -6.29 5.26
CA ILE A 122 -5.45 -7.09 6.48
C ILE A 122 -6.81 -6.75 7.11
N ILE A 123 -7.19 -5.46 7.08
CA ILE A 123 -8.42 -4.96 7.70
C ILE A 123 -9.67 -5.48 6.97
N PRO A 124 -9.90 -5.18 5.68
CA PRO A 124 -11.10 -5.63 4.98
C PRO A 124 -11.17 -7.16 4.88
N LEU A 125 -10.02 -7.84 4.71
CA LEU A 125 -9.98 -9.30 4.64
C LEU A 125 -10.42 -9.94 5.97
N SER A 126 -9.84 -9.48 7.09
CA SER A 126 -10.20 -9.99 8.41
C SER A 126 -11.67 -9.73 8.74
N ILE A 127 -12.17 -8.51 8.50
CA ILE A 127 -13.57 -8.15 8.76
C ILE A 127 -14.52 -9.00 7.92
N TYR A 128 -14.21 -9.22 6.63
CA TYR A 128 -15.02 -10.07 5.76
C TYR A 128 -15.21 -11.46 6.37
N PHE A 129 -14.12 -12.14 6.74
CA PHE A 129 -14.17 -13.48 7.32
C PHE A 129 -14.84 -13.51 8.70
N TYR A 130 -14.65 -12.48 9.52
CA TYR A 130 -15.39 -12.33 10.78
C TYR A 130 -16.90 -12.30 10.53
N LEU A 131 -17.35 -11.51 9.57
CA LEU A 131 -18.77 -11.34 9.28
C LEU A 131 -19.44 -12.56 8.64
N VAL A 132 -18.67 -13.43 7.97
CA VAL A 132 -19.14 -14.71 7.42
C VAL A 132 -19.18 -15.82 8.49
N GLY A 133 -18.58 -15.58 9.67
CA GLY A 133 -18.57 -16.53 10.79
C GLY A 133 -17.28 -17.34 10.95
N PHE A 134 -16.21 -17.00 10.22
CA PHE A 134 -14.91 -17.67 10.26
C PHE A 134 -13.77 -16.71 10.68
N PRO A 135 -13.82 -16.10 11.88
CA PRO A 135 -12.88 -15.05 12.30
C PRO A 135 -11.42 -15.51 12.32
N PHE A 136 -11.15 -16.76 12.71
CA PHE A 136 -9.80 -17.31 12.71
C PHE A 136 -9.21 -17.43 11.30
N GLY A 137 -10.04 -17.79 10.31
CA GLY A 137 -9.63 -17.81 8.90
C GLY A 137 -9.22 -16.43 8.40
N GLY A 138 -9.91 -15.37 8.85
CA GLY A 138 -9.55 -13.98 8.55
C GLY A 138 -8.19 -13.57 9.12
N LEU A 139 -7.93 -13.92 10.38
CA LEU A 139 -6.65 -13.62 11.05
C LEU A 139 -5.48 -14.37 10.39
N VAL A 140 -5.60 -15.69 10.25
CA VAL A 140 -4.54 -16.53 9.66
C VAL A 140 -4.33 -16.17 8.19
N GLY A 141 -5.41 -16.01 7.43
CA GLY A 141 -5.33 -15.62 6.01
C GLY A 141 -4.67 -14.27 5.81
N SER A 142 -4.97 -13.29 6.67
CA SER A 142 -4.33 -11.97 6.61
C SER A 142 -2.84 -12.02 6.99
N PHE A 143 -2.49 -12.79 8.03
CA PHE A 143 -1.10 -12.98 8.44
C PHE A 143 -0.28 -13.68 7.36
N VAL A 144 -0.75 -14.84 6.87
CA VAL A 144 -0.08 -15.60 5.81
C VAL A 144 -0.03 -14.78 4.51
N GLY A 145 -1.09 -14.07 4.15
CA GLY A 145 -1.12 -13.20 2.98
C GLY A 145 -0.03 -12.11 3.06
N ALA A 146 0.14 -11.49 4.22
CA ALA A 146 1.08 -10.39 4.42
C ALA A 146 2.55 -10.82 4.26
N PHE A 147 2.84 -12.08 4.61
CA PHE A 147 4.18 -12.68 4.53
C PHE A 147 4.33 -13.72 3.40
N SER A 148 3.32 -13.86 2.55
CA SER A 148 3.44 -14.71 1.36
C SER A 148 4.57 -14.18 0.49
N TYR A 149 5.48 -15.06 0.07
CA TYR A 149 6.75 -14.67 -0.55
C TYR A 149 6.57 -13.67 -1.70
N MET A 150 5.66 -13.97 -2.63
CA MET A 150 5.46 -13.11 -3.80
C MET A 150 4.89 -11.74 -3.42
N TYR A 151 3.89 -11.69 -2.54
CA TYR A 151 3.33 -10.41 -2.10
C TYR A 151 4.36 -9.60 -1.31
N PHE A 152 5.10 -10.25 -0.42
CA PHE A 152 6.10 -9.61 0.42
C PHE A 152 7.24 -9.00 -0.43
N VAL A 153 7.76 -9.73 -1.41
CA VAL A 153 8.79 -9.19 -2.34
C VAL A 153 8.24 -8.04 -3.17
N ARG A 154 6.99 -8.15 -3.68
CA ARG A 154 6.35 -7.09 -4.47
C ARG A 154 5.89 -5.88 -3.67
N SER A 155 5.91 -5.96 -2.34
CA SER A 155 5.57 -4.88 -1.41
C SER A 155 6.70 -4.56 -0.42
N SER A 156 7.93 -4.94 -0.79
CA SER A 156 9.13 -4.71 0.01
C SER A 156 9.60 -3.26 -0.07
N MET A 157 10.54 -2.88 0.79
CA MET A 157 11.01 -1.51 0.87
C MET A 157 11.62 -1.00 -0.45
N GLY A 158 11.32 0.27 -0.75
CA GLY A 158 11.68 0.95 -2.00
C GLY A 158 10.95 0.47 -3.25
N ARG A 159 10.00 -0.47 -3.12
CA ARG A 159 9.16 -0.95 -4.21
C ARG A 159 7.86 -0.15 -4.26
N VAL A 160 7.98 1.13 -4.59
CA VAL A 160 6.83 2.03 -4.74
C VAL A 160 6.13 1.68 -6.04
N ASP A 161 5.11 0.81 -5.97
CA ASP A 161 4.38 0.35 -7.15
C ASP A 161 2.92 0.03 -6.81
N THR A 162 2.08 -0.23 -7.82
CA THR A 162 0.64 -0.48 -7.62
C THR A 162 0.35 -1.79 -6.88
N ASP A 163 1.32 -2.70 -6.81
CA ASP A 163 1.22 -3.98 -6.10
C ASP A 163 0.84 -3.83 -4.62
N LEU A 164 1.18 -2.69 -4.00
CA LEU A 164 0.88 -2.39 -2.60
C LEU A 164 -0.62 -2.53 -2.29
N LEU A 165 -1.49 -2.19 -3.24
CA LEU A 165 -2.95 -2.20 -3.06
C LEU A 165 -3.67 -3.29 -3.87
N ASN A 166 -2.93 -4.18 -4.54
CA ASN A 166 -3.54 -5.20 -5.41
C ASN A 166 -4.41 -6.21 -4.64
N ILE A 167 -4.08 -6.52 -3.38
CA ILE A 167 -4.92 -7.39 -2.52
C ILE A 167 -5.99 -6.56 -1.78
N PHE A 168 -5.69 -5.30 -1.47
CA PHE A 168 -6.59 -4.42 -0.73
C PHE A 168 -7.92 -4.20 -1.45
N PHE A 169 -7.88 -3.82 -2.73
CA PHE A 169 -9.12 -3.51 -3.47
C PHE A 169 -10.05 -4.72 -3.63
N PRO A 170 -9.58 -5.91 -4.04
CA PRO A 170 -10.44 -7.10 -4.07
C PRO A 170 -11.00 -7.49 -2.71
N ALA A 171 -10.20 -7.42 -1.63
CA ALA A 171 -10.67 -7.71 -0.28
C ALA A 171 -11.76 -6.72 0.17
N LEU A 172 -11.55 -5.43 -0.09
CA LEU A 172 -12.51 -4.38 0.21
C LEU A 172 -13.80 -4.51 -0.61
N ALA A 173 -13.68 -4.79 -1.91
CA ALA A 173 -14.83 -5.02 -2.79
C ALA A 173 -15.66 -6.22 -2.31
N SER A 174 -14.99 -7.32 -1.95
CA SER A 174 -15.64 -8.53 -1.39
C SER A 174 -16.40 -8.21 -0.10
N LEU A 175 -15.79 -7.42 0.79
CA LEU A 175 -16.44 -6.92 2.01
C LEU A 175 -17.70 -6.11 1.69
N PHE A 176 -17.63 -5.16 0.77
CA PHE A 176 -18.78 -4.33 0.42
C PHE A 176 -19.91 -5.11 -0.27
N ILE A 177 -19.58 -6.04 -1.17
CA ILE A 177 -20.55 -6.93 -1.80
C ILE A 177 -21.29 -7.75 -0.73
N TYR A 178 -20.55 -8.30 0.24
CA TYR A 178 -21.14 -9.05 1.34
C TYR A 178 -22.06 -8.18 2.23
N LEU A 179 -21.61 -6.99 2.60
CA LEU A 179 -22.39 -6.05 3.41
C LEU A 179 -23.69 -5.64 2.69
N PHE A 180 -23.63 -5.37 1.39
CA PHE A 180 -24.79 -5.07 0.57
C PHE A 180 -25.77 -6.26 0.53
N GLY A 181 -25.28 -7.47 0.24
CA GLY A 181 -26.10 -8.67 0.21
C GLY A 181 -26.76 -8.99 1.56
N ARG A 182 -26.07 -8.74 2.67
CA ARG A 182 -26.62 -8.92 4.03
C ARG A 182 -27.73 -7.91 4.34
N LYS A 183 -27.61 -6.67 3.85
CA LYS A 183 -28.63 -5.63 4.03
C LYS A 183 -29.94 -6.02 3.33
N ASN A 184 -29.87 -6.58 2.12
CA ASN A 184 -31.05 -6.91 1.31
C ASN A 184 -31.75 -8.23 1.72
N ARG A 185 -31.16 -9.01 2.62
CA ARG A 185 -31.77 -10.23 3.20
C ARG A 185 -32.55 -9.95 4.50
N LYS A 186 -32.47 -8.73 5.01
CA LYS A 186 -33.30 -8.24 6.10
C LYS A 186 -34.47 -7.45 5.52
#